data_AF-A0A412KVQ3-F1
#
_entry.id   AF-A0A412KVQ3-F1
#
_cell.length_a   1.000
_cell.length_b   1.000
_cell.length_c   1.000
_cell.angle_alpha   90.00
_cell.angle_beta   90.00
_cell.angle_gamma   90.00
#
_symmetry.space_group_name_H-M   'P 1'
#
loop_
_entity.id
_entity.type
_entity.pdbx_description
1 polymer ?
#
loop_
_entity_poly.entity_id
_entity_poly.type
_entity_poly.pdbx_seq_one_letter_code
_entity_poly.pdbx_strand_id
1 'polypeptide(L)'
;MFGKGLLTGMGVTIKHFFGKKETFCYPEEKLPVAEGFRGGNLAMDWRVCIACQLCAMACPNKALELKVVTDAKKKRHMEHYVHKTGRCLFCNLCVEACPVHTLKWDKDFAFSSWSKTAMTHDAVSDADRADLKELLADIASKAEAEAKAAAQAKQQADTKGGEA
;
A
#
# COMPACT_ATOMS: atom_id res chain seq x y z
N MET A 1 26.13 59.13 13.31
CA MET A 1 26.09 58.21 14.47
C MET A 1 26.53 56.81 14.01
N PHE A 2 27.83 56.52 14.10
CA PHE A 2 28.35 55.17 13.88
C PHE A 2 27.97 54.27 15.08
N GLY A 3 27.46 53.06 14.84
CA GLY A 3 27.25 52.03 15.89
C GLY A 3 25.83 51.86 16.44
N LYS A 4 24.91 52.83 16.26
CA LYS A 4 23.52 52.70 16.75
C LYS A 4 22.77 51.51 16.13
N GLY A 5 23.03 51.24 14.84
CA GLY A 5 22.51 50.06 14.15
C GLY A 5 23.04 48.72 14.70
N LEU A 6 24.34 48.67 15.05
CA LEU A 6 24.97 47.46 15.60
C LEU A 6 24.39 47.12 16.98
N LEU A 7 24.25 48.11 17.85
CA LEU A 7 23.65 47.93 19.18
C LEU A 7 22.17 47.50 19.10
N THR A 8 21.43 48.05 18.14
CA THR A 8 20.03 47.66 17.91
C THR A 8 19.95 46.19 17.46
N GLY A 9 20.84 45.74 16.57
CA GLY A 9 20.92 44.34 16.14
C GLY A 9 21.31 43.38 17.28
N MET A 10 22.32 43.73 18.08
CA MET A 10 22.71 42.94 19.25
C MET A 10 21.58 42.83 20.27
N GLY A 11 20.79 43.90 20.46
CA GLY A 11 19.60 43.86 21.33
C GLY A 11 18.56 42.83 20.88
N VAL A 12 18.36 42.68 19.56
CA VAL A 12 17.48 41.63 19.01
C VAL A 12 18.04 40.24 19.30
N THR A 13 19.35 40.03 19.12
CA THR A 13 19.99 38.73 19.41
C THR A 13 19.86 38.35 20.88
N ILE A 14 20.11 39.28 21.80
CA ILE A 14 19.96 39.05 23.25
C ILE A 14 18.51 38.67 23.59
N LYS A 15 17.52 39.34 22.98
CA LYS A 15 16.10 39.00 23.17
C LYS A 15 15.77 37.57 22.75
N HIS A 16 16.34 37.09 21.64
CA HIS A 16 16.13 35.71 21.18
C HIS A 16 16.87 34.69 22.05
N PHE A 17 18.06 35.03 22.59
CA PHE A 17 18.84 34.13 23.44
C PHE A 17 18.09 33.73 24.72
N PHE A 18 17.37 34.65 25.34
CA PHE A 18 16.52 34.40 26.50
C PHE A 18 15.06 34.04 26.16
N GLY A 19 14.74 33.91 24.88
CA GLY A 19 13.41 33.50 24.42
C GLY A 19 13.15 32.01 24.65
N LYS A 20 11.89 31.60 24.44
CA LYS A 20 11.51 30.19 24.43
C LYS A 20 12.20 29.47 23.26
N LYS A 21 12.70 28.26 23.50
CA LYS A 21 13.23 27.38 22.45
C LYS A 21 12.06 26.64 21.80
N GLU A 22 11.89 26.78 20.49
CA GLU A 22 10.87 26.05 19.71
C GLU A 22 11.39 24.70 19.19
N THR A 23 12.41 24.13 19.84
CA THR A 23 13.01 22.85 19.50
C THR A 23 12.26 21.70 20.15
N PHE A 24 12.07 20.60 19.42
CA PHE A 24 11.58 19.33 19.95
C PHE A 24 12.77 18.41 20.26
N CYS A 25 12.76 17.77 21.43
CA CYS A 25 13.79 16.79 21.80
C CYS A 25 13.49 15.45 21.12
N TYR A 26 13.95 15.26 19.89
CA TYR A 26 13.85 13.96 19.21
C TYR A 26 14.93 13.01 19.77
N PRO A 27 14.61 11.74 20.09
CA PRO A 27 13.39 10.98 19.75
C PRO A 27 12.27 10.98 20.81
N GLU A 28 12.48 11.56 21.99
CA GLU A 28 11.53 11.51 23.11
C GLU A 28 10.23 12.26 22.81
N GLU A 29 10.33 13.41 22.15
CA GLU A 29 9.21 14.24 21.71
C GLU A 29 9.16 14.29 20.18
N LYS A 30 8.11 13.69 19.60
CA LYS A 30 7.87 13.70 18.15
C LYS A 30 6.91 14.81 17.77
N LEU A 31 7.17 15.43 16.62
CA LEU A 31 6.27 16.41 16.03
C LEU A 31 4.89 15.78 15.74
N PRO A 32 3.79 16.49 16.01
CA PRO A 32 2.47 16.02 15.64
C PRO A 32 2.35 15.96 14.11
N VAL A 33 2.08 14.76 13.59
CA VAL A 33 1.84 14.54 12.16
C VAL A 33 0.41 14.90 11.78
N ALA A 34 0.25 15.60 10.66
CA ALA A 34 -1.07 15.94 10.14
C ALA A 34 -1.88 14.69 9.76
N GLU A 35 -3.21 14.81 9.69
CA GLU A 35 -4.07 13.68 9.33
C GLU A 35 -3.76 13.14 7.92
N GLY A 36 -3.55 14.03 6.95
CA GLY A 36 -3.18 13.71 5.58
C GLY A 36 -1.69 13.46 5.36
N PHE A 37 -0.92 13.22 6.43
CA PHE A 37 0.49 12.88 6.31
C PHE A 37 0.67 11.60 5.49
N ARG A 38 1.70 11.59 4.65
CA ARG A 38 2.01 10.51 3.71
C ARG A 38 3.37 9.95 4.10
N GLY A 39 3.37 8.88 4.86
CA GLY A 39 4.60 8.23 5.30
C GLY A 39 4.44 6.72 5.38
N GLY A 40 5.48 6.11 5.92
CA GLY A 40 5.51 4.69 6.27
C GLY A 40 5.32 3.79 5.06
N ASN A 41 4.76 2.63 5.35
CA ASN A 41 4.32 1.71 4.33
C ASN A 41 2.87 2.00 3.93
N LEU A 42 2.56 1.73 2.67
CA LEU A 42 1.19 1.77 2.17
C LEU A 42 0.44 0.54 2.69
N ALA A 43 -0.71 0.75 3.34
CA ALA A 43 -1.60 -0.32 3.78
C ALA A 43 -2.78 -0.47 2.81
N MET A 44 -3.27 -1.70 2.64
CA MET A 44 -4.38 -2.05 1.77
C MET A 44 -5.37 -2.96 2.50
N ASP A 45 -6.66 -2.64 2.41
CA ASP A 45 -7.73 -3.58 2.76
C ASP A 45 -8.06 -4.50 1.57
N TRP A 46 -7.55 -5.73 1.61
CA TRP A 46 -7.72 -6.70 0.54
C TRP A 46 -9.19 -7.11 0.32
N ARG A 47 -10.05 -7.03 1.35
CA ARG A 47 -11.47 -7.45 1.28
C ARG A 47 -12.30 -6.53 0.40
N VAL A 48 -11.90 -5.26 0.34
CA VAL A 48 -12.54 -4.21 -0.49
C VAL A 48 -11.92 -4.14 -1.89
N CYS A 49 -10.71 -4.67 -2.08
CA CYS A 49 -9.99 -4.57 -3.34
C CYS A 49 -10.66 -5.36 -4.48
N ILE A 50 -10.94 -4.68 -5.60
CA ILE A 50 -11.53 -5.27 -6.82
C ILE A 50 -10.50 -5.68 -7.88
N ALA A 51 -9.21 -5.68 -7.54
CA ALA A 51 -8.11 -6.10 -8.43
C ALA A 51 -8.06 -5.36 -9.80
N CYS A 52 -8.43 -4.07 -9.85
CA CYS A 52 -8.52 -3.29 -11.09
C CYS A 52 -7.18 -2.78 -11.64
N GLN A 53 -6.07 -2.89 -10.88
CA GLN A 53 -4.72 -2.43 -11.25
C GLN A 53 -4.54 -0.94 -11.54
N LEU A 54 -5.56 -0.10 -11.34
CA LEU A 54 -5.46 1.36 -11.55
C LEU A 54 -4.39 2.00 -10.67
N CYS A 55 -4.26 1.60 -9.41
CA CYS A 55 -3.25 2.14 -8.49
C CYS A 55 -1.80 1.84 -8.94
N ALA A 56 -1.56 0.64 -9.49
CA ALA A 56 -0.25 0.26 -10.01
C ALA A 56 0.09 1.01 -11.31
N MET A 57 -0.92 1.20 -12.18
CA MET A 57 -0.77 1.98 -13.42
C MET A 57 -0.60 3.48 -13.17
N ALA A 58 -1.28 4.03 -12.17
CA ALA A 58 -1.17 5.44 -11.79
C ALA A 58 0.18 5.78 -11.15
N CYS A 59 0.98 4.78 -10.73
CA CYS A 59 2.27 5.01 -10.10
C CYS A 59 3.33 5.43 -11.14
N PRO A 60 3.83 6.69 -11.10
CA PRO A 60 4.79 7.17 -12.10
C PRO A 60 6.13 6.40 -12.06
N ASN A 61 6.53 5.94 -10.87
CA ASN A 61 7.79 5.23 -10.66
C ASN A 61 7.67 3.70 -10.64
N LYS A 62 6.46 3.15 -10.89
CA LYS A 62 6.20 1.70 -10.82
C LYS A 62 6.71 1.07 -9.51
N ALA A 63 6.46 1.77 -8.39
CA ALA A 63 6.83 1.32 -7.04
C ALA A 63 5.87 0.26 -6.47
N LEU A 64 4.76 0.01 -7.15
CA LEU A 64 3.70 -0.90 -6.73
C LEU A 64 3.65 -2.10 -7.67
N GLU A 65 3.51 -3.30 -7.11
CA GLU A 65 3.39 -4.53 -7.87
C GLU A 65 2.16 -5.31 -7.37
N LEU A 66 1.14 -5.41 -8.22
CA LEU A 66 -0.12 -6.10 -7.92
C LEU A 66 -0.25 -7.34 -8.81
N LYS A 67 -0.28 -8.52 -8.19
CA LYS A 67 -0.61 -9.78 -8.85
C LYS A 67 -2.09 -10.09 -8.68
N VAL A 68 -2.71 -10.58 -9.75
CA VAL A 68 -4.15 -10.81 -9.84
C VAL A 68 -4.39 -12.21 -10.37
N VAL A 69 -5.22 -12.97 -9.67
CA VAL A 69 -5.73 -14.26 -10.13
C VAL A 69 -7.17 -14.12 -10.58
N THR A 70 -7.60 -15.04 -11.44
CA THR A 70 -8.96 -15.06 -11.97
C THR A 70 -9.63 -16.37 -11.58
N ASP A 71 -10.81 -16.29 -11.00
CA ASP A 71 -11.65 -17.43 -10.64
C ASP A 71 -12.29 -18.07 -11.89
N ALA A 72 -12.83 -19.28 -11.77
CA ALA A 72 -13.53 -19.99 -12.84
C ALA A 72 -14.73 -19.19 -13.39
N LYS A 73 -15.36 -18.36 -12.54
CA LYS A 73 -16.42 -17.40 -12.92
C LYS A 73 -15.90 -16.11 -13.58
N LYS A 74 -14.62 -16.07 -13.98
CA LYS A 74 -13.93 -14.90 -14.55
C LYS A 74 -13.86 -13.68 -13.62
N LYS A 75 -14.08 -13.86 -12.32
CA LYS A 75 -13.92 -12.79 -11.32
C LYS A 75 -12.44 -12.63 -10.98
N ARG A 76 -11.97 -11.39 -10.91
CA ARG A 76 -10.57 -11.06 -10.58
C ARG A 76 -10.42 -10.87 -9.07
N HIS A 77 -9.35 -11.45 -8.52
CA HIS A 77 -9.00 -11.37 -7.11
C HIS A 77 -7.54 -10.97 -6.95
N MET A 78 -7.23 -10.15 -5.95
CA MET A 78 -5.86 -9.80 -5.63
C MET A 78 -5.16 -11.00 -5.01
N GLU A 79 -3.94 -11.30 -5.45
CA GLU A 79 -3.10 -12.35 -4.87
C GLU A 79 -2.01 -11.76 -3.98
N HIS A 80 -1.36 -10.69 -4.46
CA HIS A 80 -0.25 -10.06 -3.78
C HIS A 80 -0.14 -8.59 -4.14
N TYR A 81 0.23 -7.74 -3.17
CA TYR A 81 0.38 -6.31 -3.39
C TYR A 81 1.63 -5.76 -2.70
N VAL A 82 2.70 -5.62 -3.48
CA VAL A 82 3.99 -5.14 -2.96
C VAL A 82 4.13 -3.64 -3.11
N HIS A 83 4.56 -2.99 -2.03
CA HIS A 83 5.00 -1.62 -1.98
C HIS A 83 6.52 -1.53 -1.82
N LYS A 84 7.20 -0.94 -2.81
CA LYS A 84 8.66 -0.71 -2.81
C LYS A 84 8.94 0.72 -2.36
N THR A 85 9.12 0.93 -1.06
CA THR A 85 9.29 2.28 -0.46
C THR A 85 10.49 3.01 -1.04
N GLY A 86 11.60 2.31 -1.31
CA GLY A 86 12.80 2.89 -1.91
C GLY A 86 12.64 3.45 -3.34
N ARG A 87 11.50 3.23 -4.01
CA ARG A 87 11.16 3.85 -5.30
C ARG A 87 9.98 4.82 -5.21
N CYS A 88 9.26 4.83 -4.09
CA CYS A 88 8.04 5.59 -3.93
C CYS A 88 8.35 7.08 -3.74
N LEU A 89 7.54 7.94 -4.36
CA LEU A 89 7.61 9.40 -4.18
C LEU A 89 6.63 9.92 -3.11
N PHE A 90 5.85 9.03 -2.48
CA PHE A 90 4.80 9.39 -1.52
C PHE A 90 3.79 10.42 -2.09
N CYS A 91 3.57 10.38 -3.41
CA CYS A 91 2.76 11.37 -4.14
C CYS A 91 1.24 11.21 -4.00
N ASN A 92 0.75 10.13 -3.37
CA ASN A 92 -0.67 9.81 -3.14
C ASN A 92 -1.52 9.45 -4.38
N LEU A 93 -0.95 9.45 -5.58
CA LEU A 93 -1.70 9.12 -6.80
C LEU A 93 -2.37 7.73 -6.76
N CYS A 94 -1.76 6.75 -6.09
CA CYS A 94 -2.35 5.42 -5.96
C CYS A 94 -3.63 5.40 -5.11
N VAL A 95 -3.69 6.22 -4.06
CA VAL A 95 -4.85 6.32 -3.16
C VAL A 95 -6.00 7.04 -3.88
N GLU A 96 -5.68 8.11 -4.61
CA GLU A 96 -6.67 8.89 -5.38
C GLU A 96 -7.18 8.12 -6.60
N ALA A 97 -6.33 7.35 -7.27
CA ALA A 97 -6.73 6.50 -8.39
C ALA A 97 -7.56 5.27 -7.99
N CYS A 98 -7.65 4.96 -6.69
CA CYS A 98 -8.38 3.80 -6.21
C CYS A 98 -9.89 4.09 -6.16
N PRO A 99 -10.72 3.45 -7.00
CA PRO A 99 -12.16 3.76 -7.07
C PRO A 99 -12.94 3.30 -5.83
N VAL A 100 -12.36 2.39 -5.04
CA VAL A 100 -12.96 1.83 -3.81
C VAL A 100 -12.23 2.27 -2.54
N HIS A 101 -11.25 3.19 -2.67
CA HIS A 101 -10.48 3.76 -1.56
C HIS A 101 -9.95 2.74 -0.53
N THR A 102 -9.42 1.59 -0.99
CA THR A 102 -8.85 0.57 -0.10
C THR A 102 -7.45 0.93 0.46
N LEU A 103 -6.73 1.82 -0.24
CA LEU A 103 -5.36 2.18 0.10
C LEU A 103 -5.30 3.31 1.14
N LYS A 104 -4.42 3.17 2.13
CA LYS A 104 -4.16 4.19 3.16
C LYS A 104 -2.67 4.30 3.45
N TRP A 105 -2.20 5.52 3.70
CA TRP A 105 -0.83 5.75 4.17
C TRP A 105 -0.74 5.53 5.67
N ASP A 106 0.39 4.96 6.08
CA ASP A 106 0.81 4.98 7.46
C ASP A 106 1.37 6.36 7.83
N LYS A 107 1.49 6.60 9.14
CA LYS A 107 1.97 7.85 9.71
C LYS A 107 3.39 7.77 10.26
N ASP A 108 4.01 6.60 10.19
CA ASP A 108 5.41 6.46 10.59
C ASP A 108 6.36 7.05 9.55
N PHE A 109 7.12 8.08 9.91
CA PHE A 109 8.13 8.65 9.02
C PHE A 109 9.54 8.08 9.28
N ALA A 110 9.74 7.36 10.37
CA ALA A 110 11.05 6.95 10.87
C ALA A 110 11.34 5.45 10.64
N PHE A 111 11.00 4.94 9.46
CA PHE A 111 11.10 3.51 9.09
C PHE A 111 12.33 3.21 8.20
N SER A 112 13.46 3.88 8.45
CA SER A 112 14.68 3.64 7.69
C SER A 112 15.17 2.20 7.87
N SER A 113 15.79 1.64 6.83
CA SER A 113 16.27 0.26 6.84
C SER A 113 17.67 0.17 6.22
N TRP A 114 18.41 -0.86 6.61
CA TRP A 114 19.81 -1.06 6.20
C TRP A 114 19.97 -1.72 4.83
N SER A 115 18.91 -2.34 4.32
CA SER A 115 18.97 -3.15 3.09
C SER A 115 17.81 -2.80 2.15
N LYS A 116 18.08 -2.93 0.85
CA LYS A 116 17.06 -2.70 -0.19
C LYS A 116 15.88 -3.67 -0.08
N THR A 117 16.13 -4.90 0.37
CA THR A 117 15.09 -5.91 0.56
C THR A 117 14.14 -5.52 1.68
N ALA A 118 14.63 -4.90 2.76
CA ALA A 118 13.81 -4.38 3.84
C ALA A 118 12.92 -3.19 3.43
N MET A 119 13.23 -2.52 2.32
CA MET A 119 12.38 -1.48 1.71
C MET A 119 11.27 -2.03 0.80
N THR A 120 11.05 -3.34 0.80
CA THR A 120 9.99 -4.01 0.05
C THR A 120 9.00 -4.59 1.03
N HIS A 121 7.82 -3.98 1.12
CA HIS A 121 6.78 -4.32 2.09
C HIS A 121 5.53 -4.85 1.36
N ASP A 122 4.80 -5.78 1.96
CA ASP A 122 3.48 -6.18 1.45
C ASP A 122 2.42 -5.27 2.03
N ALA A 123 1.57 -4.64 1.21
CA ALA A 123 0.58 -3.69 1.73
C ALA A 123 -0.52 -4.36 2.56
N VAL A 124 -0.59 -5.68 2.56
CA VAL A 124 -1.53 -6.47 3.35
C VAL A 124 -0.88 -6.87 4.67
N SER A 125 -1.62 -6.80 5.78
CA SER A 125 -1.12 -7.24 7.08
C SER A 125 -0.86 -8.76 7.11
N ASP A 126 -0.01 -9.23 8.01
CA ASP A 126 0.29 -10.68 8.10
C ASP A 126 -0.95 -11.53 8.45
N ALA A 127 -1.87 -10.98 9.27
CA ALA A 127 -3.13 -11.62 9.59
C ALA A 127 -4.05 -11.70 8.37
N ASP A 128 -4.24 -10.57 7.70
CA ASP A 128 -5.04 -10.48 6.48
C ASP A 128 -4.50 -11.36 5.35
N ARG A 129 -3.19 -11.56 5.31
CA ARG A 129 -2.54 -12.45 4.35
C ARG A 129 -2.88 -13.92 4.60
N ALA A 130 -3.11 -14.33 5.84
CA ALA A 130 -3.56 -15.69 6.14
C ALA A 130 -4.98 -15.89 5.60
N ASP A 131 -5.89 -14.95 5.89
CA ASP A 131 -7.27 -14.97 5.39
C ASP A 131 -7.32 -14.96 3.85
N LEU A 132 -6.47 -14.14 3.23
CA LEU A 132 -6.39 -14.07 1.76
C LEU A 132 -5.95 -15.41 1.16
N LYS A 133 -4.99 -16.10 1.78
CA LYS A 133 -4.55 -17.42 1.31
C LYS A 133 -5.66 -18.46 1.38
N GLU A 134 -6.46 -18.45 2.44
CA GLU A 134 -7.61 -19.33 2.58
C GLU A 134 -8.65 -19.06 1.48
N LEU A 135 -8.99 -17.79 1.24
CA LEU A 135 -9.89 -17.40 0.16
C LEU A 135 -9.37 -17.83 -1.23
N LEU A 136 -8.07 -17.68 -1.48
CA LEU A 136 -7.45 -18.12 -2.73
C LEU A 136 -7.46 -19.65 -2.88
N ALA A 137 -7.26 -20.40 -1.80
CA ALA A 137 -7.35 -21.86 -1.80
C ALA A 137 -8.78 -22.34 -2.08
N ASP A 138 -9.78 -21.67 -1.51
CA ASP A 138 -11.20 -21.91 -1.79
C ASP A 138 -11.55 -21.64 -3.25
N ILE A 139 -11.02 -20.56 -3.82
CA ILE A 139 -11.19 -20.24 -5.25
C ILE A 139 -10.55 -21.31 -6.12
N ALA A 140 -9.33 -21.75 -5.79
CA ALA A 140 -8.63 -22.79 -6.54
C ALA A 140 -9.39 -24.13 -6.51
N SER A 141 -9.87 -24.56 -5.33
CA SER A 141 -10.62 -25.81 -5.20
C SER A 141 -11.97 -25.78 -5.92
N LYS A 142 -12.68 -24.64 -5.90
CA LYS A 142 -13.91 -24.44 -6.68
C LYS A 142 -13.64 -24.47 -8.18
N ALA A 143 -12.55 -23.85 -8.63
CA ALA A 143 -12.16 -23.89 -10.03
C ALA A 143 -11.82 -25.31 -10.49
N GLU A 144 -11.13 -26.11 -9.68
CA GLU A 144 -10.87 -27.52 -9.96
C GLU A 144 -12.15 -28.36 -9.98
N ALA A 145 -13.08 -28.12 -9.06
CA ALA A 145 -14.36 -28.81 -9.02
C ALA A 145 -15.23 -28.47 -10.24
N GLU A 146 -15.30 -27.19 -10.63
CA GLU A 146 -16.01 -26.74 -11.83
C GLU A 146 -15.34 -27.27 -13.11
N ALA A 147 -14.00 -27.34 -13.17
CA ALA A 147 -13.27 -27.93 -14.28
C ALA A 147 -13.52 -29.45 -14.39
N LYS A 148 -13.54 -30.17 -13.27
CA LYS A 148 -13.89 -31.60 -13.22
C LYS A 148 -15.35 -31.82 -13.61
N ALA A 149 -16.27 -30.99 -13.14
CA ALA A 149 -17.68 -31.06 -13.51
C ALA A 149 -17.90 -30.76 -15.01
N ALA A 150 -17.19 -29.77 -15.57
CA ALA A 150 -17.23 -29.46 -17.00
C ALA A 150 -16.62 -30.57 -17.86
N ALA A 151 -15.55 -31.22 -17.39
CA ALA A 151 -14.95 -32.39 -18.04
C ALA A 151 -15.88 -33.60 -18.00
N GLN A 152 -16.53 -33.86 -16.86
CA GLN A 152 -17.53 -34.92 -16.71
C GLN A 152 -18.78 -34.66 -17.56
N ALA A 153 -19.25 -33.42 -17.66
CA ALA A 153 -20.37 -33.04 -18.52
C ALA A 153 -20.06 -33.23 -20.01
N LYS A 154 -18.83 -32.94 -20.45
CA LYS A 154 -18.38 -33.27 -21.82
C LYS A 154 -18.34 -34.78 -22.06
N GLN A 155 -17.76 -35.55 -21.13
CA GLN A 155 -17.72 -37.02 -21.23
C GLN A 155 -19.11 -37.67 -21.23
N GLN A 156 -20.09 -37.07 -20.53
CA GLN A 156 -21.49 -37.51 -20.52
C GLN A 156 -22.27 -37.10 -21.79
N ALA A 157 -21.89 -36.00 -22.44
CA ALA A 157 -22.46 -35.59 -23.73
C ALA A 157 -21.94 -36.47 -24.88
N ASP A 158 -20.64 -36.82 -24.84
CA ASP A 158 -20.00 -37.67 -25.85
C ASP A 158 -20.47 -39.13 -25.79
N THR A 159 -20.94 -39.60 -24.64
CA THR A 159 -21.48 -40.97 -24.46
C THR A 159 -22.96 -41.12 -24.82
N LYS A 160 -23.73 -40.03 -24.94
CA LYS A 160 -25.16 -40.04 -25.33
C LYS A 160 -25.42 -39.73 -26.82
N GLY A 161 -24.42 -39.31 -27.58
CA GLY A 161 -24.52 -39.01 -29.01
C GLY A 161 -24.25 -40.20 -29.95
N GLY A 162 -24.05 -41.42 -29.42
CA GLY A 162 -23.68 -42.63 -30.16
C GLY A 162 -24.80 -43.65 -30.41
N GLU A 163 -26.05 -43.35 -30.05
CA GLU A 163 -27.23 -44.15 -30.40
C GLU A 163 -28.19 -43.30 -31.25
N ALA A 164 -27.86 -43.13 -32.53
CA ALA A 164 -28.80 -42.74 -33.59
C ALA A 164 -28.31 -43.30 -34.93
#